data_AF-A0A4R3LAJ6-F1
#
_entry.id   AF-A0A4R3LAJ6-F1
#
_cell.length_a   1.000
_cell.length_b   1.000
_cell.length_c   1.000
_cell.angle_alpha   90.00
_cell.angle_beta   90.00
_cell.angle_gamma   90.00
#
_symmetry.space_group_name_H-M   'P 1'
#
loop_
_entity.id
_entity.type
_entity.pdbx_description
1 polymer ?
#
loop_
_entity_poly.entity_id
_entity_poly.type
_entity_poly.pdbx_seq_one_letter_code
_entity_poly.pdbx_strand_id
1 'polypeptide(L)'
;MIMLENLGSYRKGRLWVKNMPRINYTVIDQIYSTLPVEKGLVLSPCNLALETLFSPRQVSNYAFLGVNFTPNDGEIIEITINTSLDEGRILEDHIAFQSDEVYMGIPYEYGEAILSSVQETLLDIQTFSGGKLNFHMGAYGQVGTSQRSFSKTTEIMIRLLTINPYIADEKQLEEMILESL
;
A
#
# COMPACT_ATOMS: atom_id res chain seq x y z
N MET A 1 6.91 12.01 7.35
CA MET A 1 5.51 11.81 6.96
C MET A 1 5.13 13.01 6.12
N ILE A 2 4.65 12.76 4.91
CA ILE A 2 4.20 13.78 3.95
C ILE A 2 2.67 13.77 4.01
N MET A 3 2.08 14.95 4.20
CA MET A 3 0.62 15.13 4.24
C MET A 3 0.12 15.44 2.84
N LEU A 4 -0.78 14.59 2.32
CA LEU A 4 -1.32 14.71 0.97
C LEU A 4 -2.74 15.27 1.06
N GLU A 5 -2.90 16.58 1.25
CA GLU A 5 -4.20 17.18 1.59
C GLU A 5 -5.06 17.56 0.36
N ASN A 6 -4.48 17.55 -0.84
CA ASN A 6 -5.16 18.00 -2.06
C ASN A 6 -4.98 17.02 -3.23
N LEU A 7 -5.33 15.76 -3.01
CA LEU A 7 -5.31 14.73 -4.04
C LEU A 7 -6.51 14.80 -5.02
N GLY A 8 -7.17 15.96 -5.11
CA GLY A 8 -8.42 16.18 -5.86
C GLY A 8 -9.66 15.56 -5.21
N SER A 9 -10.87 16.03 -5.53
CA SER A 9 -12.14 15.43 -5.09
C SER A 9 -12.28 15.12 -3.58
N TYR A 10 -11.68 15.97 -2.72
CA TYR A 10 -11.60 15.79 -1.25
C TYR A 10 -10.81 14.56 -0.79
N ARG A 11 -9.94 14.03 -1.65
CA ARG A 11 -9.02 12.93 -1.34
C ARG A 11 -7.92 13.41 -0.43
N LYS A 12 -7.55 12.57 0.53
CA LYS A 12 -6.45 12.82 1.45
C LYS A 12 -5.58 11.58 1.58
N GLY A 13 -4.33 11.79 1.95
CA GLY A 13 -3.44 10.70 2.32
C GLY A 13 -2.33 11.12 3.26
N ARG A 14 -1.67 10.12 3.83
CA ARG A 14 -0.42 10.28 4.57
C ARG A 14 0.59 9.29 4.01
N LEU A 15 1.74 9.79 3.61
CA LEU A 15 2.83 8.97 3.08
C LEU A 15 4.00 8.97 4.07
N TRP A 16 4.44 7.79 4.45
CA TRP A 16 5.66 7.59 5.23
C TRP A 16 6.73 6.98 4.34
N VAL A 17 7.83 7.72 4.20
CA VAL A 17 9.05 7.29 3.52
C VAL A 17 10.15 7.25 4.58
N LYS A 18 10.88 6.13 4.67
CA LYS A 18 11.93 5.83 5.69
C LYS A 18 11.42 5.70 7.13
N ASN A 19 10.62 6.65 7.60
CA ASN A 19 10.15 6.72 8.99
C ASN A 19 8.76 6.10 9.10
N MET A 20 8.70 4.77 9.16
CA MET A 20 7.45 4.02 9.24
C MET A 20 6.70 4.27 10.56
N PRO A 21 5.36 4.31 10.55
CA PRO A 21 4.58 4.36 11.78
C PRO A 21 4.72 3.04 12.56
N ARG A 22 4.50 3.09 13.88
CA ARG A 22 4.62 1.92 14.76
C ARG A 22 3.28 1.17 14.82
N ILE A 23 2.93 0.50 13.73
CA ILE A 23 1.74 -0.35 13.63
C ILE A 23 2.20 -1.80 13.64
N ASN A 24 1.72 -2.56 14.63
CA ASN A 24 1.99 -3.99 14.74
C ASN A 24 0.67 -4.70 15.06
N TYR A 25 0.42 -5.79 14.36
CA TYR A 25 -0.72 -6.67 14.61
C TYR A 25 -0.25 -8.13 14.65
N THR A 26 -1.08 -9.00 15.21
CA THR A 26 -0.81 -10.44 15.24
C THR A 26 -1.02 -11.01 13.84
N VAL A 27 0.05 -11.49 13.22
CA VAL A 27 -0.03 -12.22 11.94
C VAL A 27 -0.56 -13.62 12.22
N ILE A 28 -1.66 -13.99 11.55
CA ILE A 28 -2.28 -15.32 11.69
C ILE A 28 -1.95 -16.25 10.53
N ASP A 29 -1.71 -15.67 9.35
CA ASP A 29 -1.41 -16.39 8.12
C ASP A 29 -0.63 -15.47 7.16
N GLN A 30 -0.12 -16.04 6.08
CA GLN A 30 0.60 -15.32 5.03
C GLN A 30 0.14 -15.78 3.66
N ILE A 31 -0.29 -14.82 2.84
CA ILE A 31 -0.47 -15.06 1.41
C ILE A 31 0.90 -14.95 0.75
N TYR A 32 1.28 -15.97 -0.01
CA TYR A 32 2.55 -16.05 -0.72
C TYR A 32 2.31 -16.28 -2.21
N SER A 33 3.04 -15.55 -3.06
CA SER A 33 3.02 -15.74 -4.50
C SER A 33 4.36 -15.35 -5.13
N THR A 34 4.61 -15.84 -6.34
CA THR A 34 5.76 -15.44 -7.15
C THR A 34 5.28 -15.03 -8.53
N LEU A 35 5.84 -13.95 -9.08
CA LEU A 35 5.52 -13.48 -10.42
C LEU A 35 6.82 -13.26 -11.21
N PRO A 36 6.90 -13.72 -12.48
CA PRO A 36 7.99 -13.32 -13.35
C PRO A 36 7.86 -11.83 -13.70
N VAL A 37 8.98 -11.12 -13.77
CA VAL A 37 9.04 -9.71 -14.18
C VAL A 37 10.09 -9.55 -15.27
N GLU A 38 9.81 -8.69 -16.26
CA GLU A 38 10.83 -8.33 -17.25
C GLU A 38 11.82 -7.37 -16.60
N LYS A 39 13.10 -7.77 -16.63
CA LYS A 39 14.18 -6.98 -16.07
C LYS A 39 14.31 -5.68 -16.86
N GLY A 40 14.06 -4.55 -16.19
CA GLY A 40 14.25 -3.24 -16.81
C GLY A 40 14.56 -2.12 -15.83
N LEU A 41 13.90 -2.09 -14.67
CA LEU A 41 14.16 -1.08 -13.65
C LEU A 41 15.17 -1.56 -12.62
N VAL A 42 16.21 -0.75 -12.38
CA VAL A 42 17.13 -0.94 -11.25
C VAL A 42 16.56 -0.18 -10.06
N LEU A 43 15.85 -0.89 -9.20
CA LEU A 43 15.21 -0.32 -8.02
C LEU A 43 16.13 -0.44 -6.80
N SER A 44 15.90 0.42 -5.81
CA SER A 44 16.60 0.40 -4.52
C SER A 44 15.73 -0.20 -3.42
N PRO A 45 16.31 -0.77 -2.35
CA PRO A 45 15.55 -1.16 -1.17
C PRO A 45 14.72 0.00 -0.64
N CYS A 46 13.44 -0.24 -0.37
CA CYS A 46 12.51 0.81 0.02
C CYS A 46 11.46 0.29 0.98
N ASN A 47 11.15 1.10 2.00
CA ASN A 47 10.06 0.88 2.93
C ASN A 47 9.11 2.08 2.86
N LEU A 48 7.83 1.81 2.62
CA LEU A 48 6.77 2.81 2.46
C LEU A 48 5.55 2.40 3.26
N ALA A 49 4.88 3.39 3.87
CA ALA A 49 3.49 3.24 4.26
C ALA A 49 2.64 4.34 3.63
N LEU A 50 1.43 3.98 3.24
CA LEU A 50 0.47 4.88 2.64
C LEU A 50 -0.88 4.67 3.31
N GLU A 51 -1.41 5.76 3.85
CA GLU A 51 -2.79 5.87 4.31
C GLU A 51 -3.56 6.73 3.31
N THR A 52 -4.72 6.27 2.88
CA THR A 52 -5.52 6.92 1.82
C THR A 52 -6.98 7.03 2.21
N LEU A 53 -7.61 8.13 1.78
CA LEU A 53 -9.03 8.38 1.84
C LEU A 53 -9.50 8.88 0.46
N PHE A 54 -10.13 8.01 -0.36
CA PHE A 54 -10.34 8.26 -1.80
C PHE A 54 -11.60 9.08 -2.17
N SER A 55 -12.59 9.24 -1.30
CA SER A 55 -13.66 10.24 -1.47
C SER A 55 -14.61 10.20 -0.28
N PRO A 56 -14.79 11.27 0.51
CA PRO A 56 -15.67 11.28 1.68
C PRO A 56 -17.16 11.04 1.35
N ARG A 57 -17.56 11.05 0.07
CA ARG A 57 -18.94 10.80 -0.38
C ARG A 57 -19.23 9.34 -0.72
N GLN A 58 -18.20 8.49 -0.78
CA GLN A 58 -18.36 7.06 -0.99
C GLN A 58 -18.10 6.33 0.33
N VAL A 59 -18.99 5.40 0.66
CA VAL A 59 -18.74 4.39 1.69
C VAL A 59 -17.55 3.53 1.21
N SER A 60 -16.73 3.03 2.13
CA SER A 60 -15.63 2.09 1.82
C SER A 60 -14.44 2.68 1.02
N ASN A 61 -13.92 3.82 1.45
CA ASN A 61 -12.91 4.64 0.77
C ASN A 61 -11.54 4.75 1.50
N TYR A 62 -11.37 4.09 2.63
CA TYR A 62 -10.20 4.13 3.49
C TYR A 62 -9.35 2.87 3.34
N ALA A 63 -8.02 3.05 3.33
CA ALA A 63 -7.08 1.96 3.49
C ALA A 63 -5.75 2.49 4.04
N PHE A 64 -5.10 1.70 4.88
CA PHE A 64 -3.72 1.89 5.30
C PHE A 64 -2.92 0.65 4.93
N LEU A 65 -1.77 0.83 4.28
CA LEU A 65 -0.86 -0.25 3.91
C LEU A 65 0.60 0.14 4.11
N GLY A 66 1.43 -0.82 4.51
CA GLY A 66 2.89 -0.68 4.55
C GLY A 66 3.60 -1.84 3.87
N VAL A 67 4.58 -1.50 3.04
CA VAL A 67 5.33 -2.42 2.21
C VAL A 67 6.83 -2.22 2.39
N ASN A 68 7.56 -3.34 2.39
CA ASN A 68 9.01 -3.36 2.28
C ASN A 68 9.38 -4.04 0.97
N PHE A 69 10.24 -3.41 0.19
CA PHE A 69 10.77 -3.95 -1.04
C PHE A 69 12.28 -4.11 -0.93
N THR A 70 12.77 -5.32 -1.23
CA THR A 70 14.19 -5.66 -1.29
C THR A 70 14.51 -6.18 -2.70
N PRO A 71 15.05 -5.34 -3.59
CA PRO A 71 15.38 -5.74 -4.96
C PRO A 71 16.53 -6.74 -5.00
N ASN A 72 16.55 -7.55 -6.05
CA ASN A 72 17.67 -8.42 -6.43
C ASN A 72 17.89 -8.37 -7.95
N ASP A 73 18.94 -9.03 -8.43
CA ASP A 73 19.28 -9.05 -9.86
C ASP A 73 18.47 -10.06 -10.70
N GLY A 74 17.51 -10.74 -10.09
CA GLY A 74 16.70 -11.79 -10.70
C GLY A 74 15.49 -11.26 -11.49
N GLU A 75 14.73 -12.21 -12.05
CA GLU A 75 13.54 -11.97 -12.89
C GLU A 75 12.26 -12.45 -12.20
N ILE A 76 12.33 -12.68 -10.88
CA ILE A 76 11.21 -13.14 -10.07
C ILE A 76 11.01 -12.16 -8.93
N ILE A 77 9.76 -11.74 -8.74
CA ILE A 77 9.33 -11.05 -7.53
C ILE A 77 8.60 -12.05 -6.62
N GLU A 78 9.10 -12.18 -5.39
CA GLU A 78 8.43 -12.90 -4.30
C GLU A 78 7.50 -11.92 -3.57
N ILE A 79 6.21 -12.22 -3.54
CA ILE A 79 5.19 -11.38 -2.90
C ILE A 79 4.74 -12.09 -1.63
N THR A 80 4.79 -11.38 -0.51
CA THR A 80 4.29 -11.86 0.78
C THR A 80 3.37 -10.83 1.38
N ILE A 81 2.21 -11.27 1.88
CA ILE A 81 1.23 -10.42 2.53
C ILE A 81 0.87 -11.08 3.85
N ASN A 82 1.22 -10.42 4.95
CA ASN A 82 0.80 -10.83 6.28
C ASN A 82 -0.70 -10.57 6.43
N THR A 83 -1.44 -11.53 6.97
CA THR A 83 -2.88 -11.37 7.23
C THR A 83 -3.19 -11.47 8.73
N SER A 84 -4.33 -10.91 9.12
CA SER A 84 -4.84 -10.88 10.49
C SER A 84 -6.30 -11.31 10.55
N LEU A 85 -6.82 -11.51 11.77
CA LEU A 85 -8.26 -11.63 12.00
C LEU A 85 -8.95 -10.27 11.81
N ASP A 86 -10.28 -10.33 11.66
CA ASP A 86 -11.16 -9.17 11.43
C ASP A 86 -11.46 -8.36 12.72
N GLU A 87 -10.78 -8.67 13.82
CA GLU A 87 -10.97 -8.04 15.13
C GLU A 87 -9.62 -7.66 15.76
N GLY A 88 -8.91 -6.77 15.07
CA GLY A 88 -7.63 -6.24 15.53
C GLY A 88 -7.72 -5.28 16.72
N ARG A 89 -6.56 -4.73 17.12
CA ARG A 89 -6.54 -3.56 18.00
C ARG A 89 -6.93 -2.32 17.21
N ILE A 90 -7.60 -1.37 17.85
CA ILE A 90 -7.97 -0.09 17.24
C ILE A 90 -6.73 0.77 16.99
N LEU A 91 -6.65 1.38 15.82
CA LEU A 91 -5.70 2.42 15.46
C LEU A 91 -6.36 3.79 15.71
N GLU A 92 -5.89 4.52 16.73
CA GLU A 92 -6.47 5.82 17.12
C GLU A 92 -6.04 6.98 16.19
N ASP A 93 -4.80 6.96 15.71
CA ASP A 93 -4.29 8.00 14.79
C ASP A 93 -4.52 7.57 13.34
N HIS A 94 -5.67 7.95 12.79
CA HIS A 94 -6.08 7.65 11.42
C HIS A 94 -6.71 8.85 10.73
N ILE A 95 -6.75 8.81 9.39
CA ILE A 95 -7.47 9.81 8.56
C ILE A 95 -8.87 9.35 8.11
N ALA A 96 -9.28 8.13 8.50
CA ALA A 96 -10.64 7.64 8.22
C ALA A 96 -11.72 8.56 8.81
N PHE A 97 -12.97 8.36 8.41
CA PHE A 97 -14.07 9.17 8.89
C PHE A 97 -14.24 9.00 10.42
N GLN A 98 -14.55 10.09 11.14
CA GLN A 98 -14.48 10.12 12.61
C GLN A 98 -15.38 9.11 13.33
N SER A 99 -16.46 8.65 12.68
CA SER A 99 -17.38 7.66 13.24
C SER A 99 -17.03 6.21 12.90
N ASP A 100 -15.95 5.98 12.14
CA ASP A 100 -15.51 4.65 11.74
C ASP A 100 -14.43 4.14 12.69
N GLU A 101 -14.53 2.89 13.11
CA GLU A 101 -13.50 2.25 13.92
C GLU A 101 -12.45 1.64 12.98
N VAL A 102 -11.20 2.06 13.15
CA VAL A 102 -10.09 1.55 12.34
C VAL A 102 -9.34 0.45 13.10
N TYR A 103 -9.31 -0.75 12.53
CA TYR A 103 -8.67 -1.92 13.09
C TYR A 103 -7.30 -2.13 12.43
N MET A 104 -6.26 -2.35 13.24
CA MET A 104 -4.93 -2.71 12.76
C MET A 104 -4.92 -4.16 12.27
N GLY A 105 -4.47 -4.37 11.04
CA GLY A 105 -4.50 -5.68 10.41
C GLY A 105 -4.71 -5.62 8.89
N ILE A 106 -4.57 -6.78 8.26
CA ILE A 106 -4.98 -7.03 6.88
C ILE A 106 -5.86 -8.29 6.91
N PRO A 107 -7.19 -8.15 6.95
CA PRO A 107 -8.12 -9.24 6.68
C PRO A 107 -7.73 -10.01 5.42
N TYR A 108 -7.95 -11.33 5.43
CA TYR A 108 -7.54 -12.21 4.34
C TYR A 108 -8.09 -11.74 2.97
N GLU A 109 -9.36 -11.32 2.94
CA GLU A 109 -10.03 -10.77 1.76
C GLU A 109 -9.35 -9.50 1.18
N TYR A 110 -8.75 -8.66 2.03
CA TYR A 110 -7.98 -7.51 1.56
C TYR A 110 -6.59 -7.94 1.13
N GLY A 111 -6.03 -8.98 1.76
CA GLY A 111 -4.82 -9.64 1.30
C GLY A 111 -4.93 -10.15 -0.14
N GLU A 112 -6.04 -10.80 -0.50
CA GLU A 112 -6.30 -11.25 -1.88
C GLU A 112 -6.41 -10.08 -2.86
N ALA A 113 -7.04 -8.98 -2.43
CA ALA A 113 -7.17 -7.75 -3.23
C ALA A 113 -5.82 -7.05 -3.46
N ILE A 114 -4.92 -7.07 -2.46
CA ILE A 114 -3.54 -6.61 -2.60
C ILE A 114 -2.81 -7.48 -3.61
N LEU A 115 -2.84 -8.81 -3.46
CA LEU A 115 -2.12 -9.72 -4.36
C LEU A 115 -2.54 -9.51 -5.82
N SER A 116 -3.85 -9.48 -6.07
CA SER A 116 -4.41 -9.29 -7.41
C SER A 116 -3.97 -7.94 -7.99
N SER A 117 -4.01 -6.88 -7.18
CA SER A 117 -3.58 -5.55 -7.60
C SER A 117 -2.08 -5.45 -7.89
N VAL A 118 -1.23 -6.14 -7.12
CA VAL A 118 0.21 -6.22 -7.43
C VAL A 118 0.42 -6.85 -8.80
N GLN A 119 -0.25 -7.97 -9.07
CA GLN A 119 -0.13 -8.68 -10.35
C GLN A 119 -0.58 -7.80 -11.51
N GLU A 120 -1.75 -7.17 -11.41
CA GLU A 120 -2.27 -6.26 -12.43
C GLU A 120 -1.35 -5.06 -12.66
N THR A 121 -0.87 -4.44 -11.59
CA THR A 121 -0.03 -3.23 -11.69
C THR A 121 1.34 -3.55 -12.28
N LEU A 122 1.95 -4.68 -11.94
CA LEU A 122 3.23 -5.08 -12.52
C LEU A 122 3.10 -5.45 -14.00
N LEU A 123 1.98 -6.05 -14.41
CA LEU A 123 1.68 -6.29 -15.83
C LEU A 123 1.53 -4.97 -16.61
N ASP A 124 0.93 -3.94 -16.00
CA ASP A 124 0.78 -2.61 -16.60
C ASP A 124 2.12 -1.86 -16.72
N ILE A 125 2.98 -1.91 -15.70
CA ILE A 125 4.29 -1.25 -15.71
C ILE A 125 5.26 -1.90 -16.71
N GLN A 126 5.05 -3.17 -17.07
CA GLN A 126 5.84 -4.00 -18.00
C GLN A 126 7.25 -4.33 -17.52
N THR A 127 7.99 -3.39 -16.92
CA THR A 127 9.37 -3.58 -16.46
C THR A 127 9.52 -3.30 -14.97
N PHE A 128 10.11 -4.24 -14.22
CA PHE A 128 10.29 -4.10 -12.77
C PHE A 128 11.53 -4.88 -12.30
N SER A 129 12.05 -4.56 -11.11
CA SER A 129 13.15 -5.33 -10.53
C SER A 129 12.61 -6.61 -9.89
N GLY A 130 13.30 -7.75 -10.09
CA GLY A 130 13.12 -8.90 -9.22
C GLY A 130 13.44 -8.56 -7.76
N GLY A 131 12.99 -9.38 -6.82
CA GLY A 131 13.19 -9.10 -5.39
C GLY A 131 12.11 -9.69 -4.49
N LYS A 132 12.01 -9.13 -3.28
CA LYS A 132 11.00 -9.48 -2.29
C LYS A 132 10.13 -8.27 -1.99
N LEU A 133 8.83 -8.42 -2.10
CA LEU A 133 7.82 -7.42 -1.81
C LEU A 133 6.93 -7.91 -0.67
N ASN A 134 7.06 -7.29 0.50
CA ASN A 134 6.42 -7.74 1.73
C ASN A 134 5.46 -6.68 2.29
N PHE A 135 4.17 -6.96 2.21
CA PHE A 135 3.11 -6.18 2.85
C PHE A 135 2.94 -6.65 4.30
N HIS A 136 3.39 -5.81 5.23
CA HIS A 136 3.59 -6.20 6.63
C HIS A 136 2.88 -5.27 7.62
N MET A 137 2.31 -4.17 7.14
CA MET A 137 1.48 -3.26 7.93
C MET A 137 0.16 -3.02 7.18
N GLY A 138 -0.92 -2.92 7.94
CA GLY A 138 -2.23 -2.61 7.39
C GLY A 138 -3.16 -2.10 8.46
N ALA A 139 -4.16 -1.33 8.05
CA ALA A 139 -5.33 -1.04 8.85
C ALA A 139 -6.54 -0.82 7.93
N TYR A 140 -7.71 -1.15 8.44
CA TYR A 140 -8.98 -1.04 7.74
C TYR A 140 -10.05 -0.43 8.65
N GLY A 141 -10.93 0.36 8.06
CA GLY A 141 -12.14 0.84 8.72
C GLY A 141 -13.20 -0.25 8.71
N GLN A 142 -13.92 -0.41 9.81
CA GLN A 142 -14.98 -1.42 9.97
C GLN A 142 -16.06 -1.30 8.89
N VAL A 143 -16.40 -0.06 8.52
CA VAL A 143 -17.37 0.25 7.46
C VAL A 143 -16.69 0.97 6.30
N GLY A 144 -15.68 1.78 6.60
CA GLY A 144 -15.00 2.65 5.65
C GLY A 144 -13.98 1.99 4.76
N THR A 145 -13.79 0.66 4.76
CA THR A 145 -12.86 -0.03 3.86
C THR A 145 -13.55 -0.97 2.87
N SER A 146 -12.94 -1.12 1.69
CA SER A 146 -13.23 -2.18 0.72
C SER A 146 -11.95 -2.81 0.14
N GLN A 147 -12.11 -3.95 -0.52
CA GLN A 147 -11.08 -4.50 -1.41
C GLN A 147 -10.59 -3.46 -2.43
N ARG A 148 -11.51 -2.66 -3.00
CA ARG A 148 -11.16 -1.62 -3.99
C ARG A 148 -10.25 -0.55 -3.42
N SER A 149 -10.48 -0.08 -2.18
CA SER A 149 -9.56 0.86 -1.54
C SER A 149 -8.17 0.25 -1.36
N PHE A 150 -8.08 -1.00 -0.90
CA PHE A 150 -6.80 -1.70 -0.75
C PHE A 150 -6.09 -1.90 -2.09
N SER A 151 -6.80 -2.30 -3.14
CA SER A 151 -6.23 -2.41 -4.50
C SER A 151 -5.71 -1.07 -4.99
N LYS A 152 -6.46 0.02 -4.80
CA LYS A 152 -6.01 1.34 -5.27
C LYS A 152 -4.79 1.85 -4.51
N THR A 153 -4.75 1.65 -3.19
CA THR A 153 -3.57 1.96 -2.37
C THR A 153 -2.37 1.12 -2.79
N THR A 154 -2.58 -0.16 -3.09
CA THR A 154 -1.54 -1.07 -3.58
C THR A 154 -0.95 -0.59 -4.90
N GLU A 155 -1.79 -0.28 -5.89
CA GLU A 155 -1.37 0.27 -7.19
C GLU A 155 -0.44 1.48 -7.00
N ILE A 156 -0.88 2.45 -6.19
CA ILE A 156 -0.11 3.66 -5.90
C ILE A 156 1.25 3.30 -5.27
N MET A 157 1.28 2.39 -4.29
CA MET A 157 2.52 1.99 -3.64
C MET A 157 3.51 1.32 -4.62
N ILE A 158 3.03 0.44 -5.51
CA ILE A 158 3.89 -0.19 -6.51
C ILE A 158 4.47 0.84 -7.48
N ARG A 159 3.64 1.78 -7.97
CA ARG A 159 4.10 2.85 -8.86
C ARG A 159 5.09 3.77 -8.17
N LEU A 160 4.88 4.10 -6.89
CA LEU A 160 5.85 4.88 -6.09
C LEU A 160 7.22 4.20 -6.02
N LEU A 161 7.28 2.86 -5.91
CA LEU A 161 8.56 2.15 -5.90
C LEU A 161 9.38 2.38 -7.17
N THR A 162 8.73 2.63 -8.33
CA THR A 162 9.42 2.83 -9.61
C THR A 162 10.22 4.13 -9.70
N ILE A 163 9.85 5.15 -8.91
CA ILE A 163 10.51 6.47 -8.91
C ILE A 163 11.51 6.67 -7.77
N ASN A 164 11.83 5.61 -7.02
CA ASN A 164 12.69 5.65 -5.84
C ASN A 164 12.32 6.78 -4.85
N PRO A 165 11.36 6.51 -3.95
CA PRO A 165 10.83 7.53 -3.04
C PRO A 165 11.85 8.12 -2.07
N TYR A 166 13.03 7.53 -1.92
CA TYR A 166 14.05 8.00 -0.99
C TYR A 166 14.85 9.18 -1.54
N ILE A 167 14.77 9.41 -2.84
CA ILE A 167 15.49 10.45 -3.60
C ILE A 167 14.50 11.44 -4.22
N ALA A 168 13.31 10.98 -4.61
CA ALA A 168 12.26 11.83 -5.14
C ALA A 168 11.89 12.96 -4.16
N ASP A 169 11.65 14.16 -4.68
CA ASP A 169 11.10 15.25 -3.89
C ASP A 169 9.59 15.06 -3.63
N GLU A 170 9.03 15.83 -2.70
CA GLU A 170 7.63 15.71 -2.30
C GLU A 170 6.67 15.93 -3.48
N LYS A 171 7.03 16.82 -4.43
CA LYS A 171 6.19 17.12 -5.59
C LYS A 171 6.14 15.95 -6.56
N GLN A 172 7.27 15.30 -6.83
CA GLN A 172 7.31 14.09 -7.67
C GLN A 172 6.49 12.95 -7.06
N LEU A 173 6.52 12.81 -5.73
CA LEU A 173 5.71 11.82 -5.01
C LEU A 173 4.22 12.14 -5.13
N GLU A 174 3.83 13.40 -4.94
CA GLU A 174 2.45 13.85 -5.10
C GLU A 174 1.93 13.66 -6.53
N GLU A 175 2.71 14.03 -7.54
CA GLU A 175 2.36 13.86 -8.96
C GLU A 175 2.12 12.38 -9.31
N MET A 176 3.02 11.48 -8.87
CA MET A 176 2.84 10.04 -9.07
C MET A 176 1.55 9.51 -8.44
N ILE A 177 1.21 9.98 -7.24
CA ILE A 177 -0.03 9.59 -6.56
C ILE A 177 -1.24 10.13 -7.33
N LEU A 178 -1.19 11.38 -7.79
CA LEU A 178 -2.26 12.02 -8.57
C LEU A 178 -2.52 11.34 -9.92
N GLU A 179 -1.47 10.90 -10.62
CA GLU A 179 -1.60 10.14 -11.87
C GLU A 179 -2.24 8.76 -11.64
N SER A 180 -2.06 8.23 -10.44
CA SER A 180 -2.53 6.92 -10.02
C SER A 180 -3.92 6.97 -9.38
N LEU A 181 -4.72 8.03 -9.55
CA LEU A 181 -5.96 8.32 -8.79
C LEU A 181 -7.19 8.50 -9.68
#